data_AF-B7QC24-F1
#
_entry.id   AF-B7QC24-F1
#
_cell.length_a   1.000
_cell.length_b   1.000
_cell.length_c   1.000
_cell.angle_alpha   90.00
_cell.angle_beta   90.00
_cell.angle_gamma   90.00
#
_symmetry.space_group_name_H-M   'P 1'
#
loop_
_entity.id
_entity.type
_entity.pdbx_description
1 polymer ?
#
loop_
_entity_poly.entity_id
_entity_poly.type
_entity_poly.pdbx_seq_one_letter_code
_entity_poly.pdbx_strand_id
1 'polypeptide(L)'
;IALSFNVDGLPISKSSKMQLWPIQCIVVWHGNKAAPFVGGFAGPSKPASANDFLTPLVGELRKLMSHGMNFKGQTIAVSVKSFVCDAPARSFVYNMKVYMGYSGCPKCVAEGAYSNNRVVYPSGISTLRTDNSFRRQTDPDYHHGVSVLKLLPIDCVRSAPLDYMHLLCLGVTKKLLSLWLGGPLDVRLGPADRRRLSE
;
A
#
# COMPACT_ATOMS: atom_id res chain seq x y z
N ILE A 1 -17.91 -13.69 -3.71
CA ILE A 1 -16.44 -13.84 -3.66
C ILE A 1 -15.82 -12.48 -3.42
N ALA A 2 -14.87 -12.37 -2.49
CA ALA A 2 -14.09 -11.16 -2.27
C ALA A 2 -12.67 -11.34 -2.79
N LEU A 3 -12.14 -10.33 -3.49
CA LEU A 3 -10.81 -10.32 -4.09
C LEU A 3 -9.91 -9.32 -3.39
N SER A 4 -8.65 -9.68 -3.18
CA SER A 4 -7.60 -8.76 -2.76
C SER A 4 -6.50 -8.76 -3.81
N PHE A 5 -6.06 -7.57 -4.20
CA PHE A 5 -4.99 -7.40 -5.17
C PHE A 5 -3.69 -7.02 -4.48
N ASN A 6 -2.57 -7.43 -5.05
CA ASN A 6 -1.24 -6.95 -4.70
C ASN A 6 -0.59 -6.32 -5.93
N VAL A 7 -0.01 -5.14 -5.76
CA VAL A 7 0.77 -4.44 -6.79
C VAL A 7 2.06 -3.96 -6.14
N ASP A 8 3.18 -4.36 -6.70
CA ASP A 8 4.51 -4.03 -6.21
C ASP A 8 5.50 -3.93 -7.39
N GLY A 9 6.68 -3.37 -7.17
CA GLY A 9 7.77 -3.35 -8.13
C GLY A 9 8.92 -4.23 -7.68
N LEU A 10 9.37 -5.16 -8.52
CA LEU A 10 10.53 -6.00 -8.23
C LEU A 10 11.57 -5.96 -9.35
N PRO A 11 12.88 -5.98 -9.03
CA PRO A 11 13.92 -6.09 -10.05
C PRO A 11 13.86 -7.47 -10.71
N ILE A 12 13.94 -7.51 -12.04
CA ILE A 12 13.99 -8.76 -12.82
C ILE A 12 15.40 -9.37 -12.78
N SER A 13 16.42 -8.52 -12.79
CA SER A 13 17.83 -8.92 -12.70
C SER A 13 18.60 -7.91 -11.86
N LYS A 14 19.69 -8.38 -11.23
CA LYS A 14 20.66 -7.50 -10.56
C LYS A 14 21.54 -6.73 -11.57
N SER A 15 21.68 -7.25 -12.79
CA SER A 15 22.55 -6.68 -13.83
C SER A 15 21.86 -5.70 -14.78
N SER A 16 20.53 -5.55 -14.69
CA SER A 16 19.78 -4.63 -15.54
C SER A 16 18.88 -3.72 -14.71
N LYS A 17 18.47 -2.59 -15.28
CA LYS A 17 17.49 -1.68 -14.68
C LYS A 17 16.05 -2.21 -14.80
N MET A 18 15.86 -3.41 -15.36
CA MET A 18 14.53 -3.94 -15.64
C MET A 18 13.79 -4.27 -14.34
N GLN A 19 12.56 -3.80 -14.26
CA GLN A 19 11.64 -4.01 -13.17
C GLN A 19 10.36 -4.65 -13.71
N LEU A 20 9.82 -5.60 -12.97
CA LEU A 20 8.49 -6.16 -13.16
C LEU A 20 7.56 -5.49 -12.16
N TRP A 21 6.39 -5.08 -12.63
CA TRP A 21 5.29 -4.58 -11.82
C TRP A 21 4.11 -5.53 -11.98
N PRO A 22 4.06 -6.64 -11.21
CA PRO A 22 2.97 -7.59 -11.28
C PRO A 22 1.73 -7.04 -10.58
N ILE A 23 0.58 -7.39 -11.13
CA ILE A 23 -0.72 -7.35 -10.47
C ILE A 23 -1.05 -8.80 -10.12
N GLN A 24 -1.10 -9.08 -8.82
CA GLN A 24 -1.49 -10.38 -8.30
C GLN A 24 -2.87 -10.28 -7.67
N CYS A 25 -3.65 -11.34 -7.71
CA CYS A 25 -4.99 -11.39 -7.14
C CYS A 25 -5.13 -12.63 -6.26
N ILE A 26 -5.78 -12.50 -5.11
CA ILE A 26 -6.17 -13.63 -4.28
C ILE A 26 -7.67 -13.57 -3.99
N VAL A 27 -8.32 -14.73 -4.05
CA VAL A 27 -9.66 -14.92 -3.51
C VAL A 27 -9.54 -15.03 -1.99
N VAL A 28 -10.16 -14.08 -1.29
CA VAL A 28 -10.14 -13.98 0.17
C VAL A 28 -11.00 -15.10 0.76
N TRP A 29 -10.35 -16.23 1.05
CA TRP A 29 -10.94 -17.41 1.66
C TRP A 29 -9.93 -18.06 2.61
N HIS A 30 -10.41 -18.61 3.73
CA HIS A 30 -9.55 -19.29 4.70
C HIS A 30 -8.92 -20.53 4.07
N GLY A 31 -7.60 -20.49 3.85
CA GLY A 31 -6.82 -21.59 3.28
C GLY A 31 -6.25 -21.33 1.88
N ASN A 32 -6.64 -20.24 1.22
CA ASN A 32 -6.06 -19.90 -0.08
C ASN A 32 -4.63 -19.35 0.09
N LYS A 33 -3.66 -19.98 -0.57
CA LYS A 33 -2.24 -19.58 -0.55
C LYS A 33 -1.74 -19.07 -1.90
N ALA A 34 -2.55 -19.20 -2.95
CA ALA A 34 -2.15 -18.81 -4.30
C ALA A 34 -2.64 -17.40 -4.61
N ALA A 35 -1.71 -16.53 -5.00
CA ALA A 35 -1.99 -15.21 -5.53
C ALA A 35 -1.58 -15.18 -7.01
N PRO A 36 -2.39 -15.74 -7.93
CA PRO A 36 -2.07 -15.75 -9.36
C PRO A 36 -1.76 -14.35 -9.90
N PHE A 37 -0.84 -14.32 -10.87
CA PHE A 37 -0.57 -13.15 -11.69
C PHE A 37 -1.76 -12.92 -12.63
N VAL A 38 -2.38 -11.74 -12.54
CA VAL A 38 -3.54 -11.35 -13.36
C VAL A 38 -3.20 -10.26 -14.38
N GLY A 39 -2.00 -9.71 -14.31
CA GLY A 39 -1.50 -8.71 -15.24
C GLY A 39 -0.16 -8.16 -14.75
N GLY A 40 0.52 -7.38 -15.59
CA GLY A 40 1.74 -6.71 -15.15
C GLY A 40 2.41 -5.92 -16.25
N PHE A 41 3.44 -5.18 -15.85
CA PHE A 41 4.25 -4.34 -16.71
C PHE A 41 5.72 -4.69 -16.49
N ALA A 42 6.51 -4.74 -17.55
CA ALA A 42 7.96 -4.89 -17.45
C ALA A 42 8.65 -3.76 -18.22
N GLY A 43 9.58 -3.08 -17.57
CA GLY A 43 10.31 -1.97 -18.18
C GLY A 43 11.51 -1.54 -17.35
N PRO A 44 12.34 -0.61 -17.86
CA PRO A 44 13.53 -0.12 -17.15
C PRO A 44 13.21 0.74 -15.92
N SER A 45 11.94 1.00 -15.65
CA SER A 45 11.43 1.76 -14.51
C SER A 45 9.97 1.36 -14.24
N LYS A 46 9.35 1.93 -13.22
CA LYS A 46 7.90 1.77 -12.97
C LYS A 46 7.05 2.26 -14.15
N PRO A 47 5.80 1.79 -14.29
CA PRO A 47 4.90 2.31 -15.32
C PRO A 47 4.77 3.84 -15.18
N ALA A 48 4.79 4.55 -16.31
CA ALA A 48 4.77 6.02 -16.31
C ALA A 48 3.47 6.59 -15.72
N SER A 49 2.35 5.89 -15.93
CA SER A 49 1.02 6.24 -15.45
C SER A 49 0.42 5.06 -14.69
N ALA A 50 0.08 5.28 -13.41
CA ALA A 50 -0.67 4.30 -12.63
C ALA A 50 -2.06 4.06 -13.24
N ASN A 51 -2.66 5.10 -13.82
CA ASN A 51 -3.98 5.00 -14.43
C ASN A 51 -3.95 4.12 -15.68
N ASP A 52 -3.00 4.31 -16.59
CA ASP A 52 -2.91 3.51 -17.82
C ASP A 52 -2.62 2.06 -17.46
N PHE A 53 -1.73 1.85 -16.49
CA PHE A 53 -1.37 0.53 -15.98
C PHE A 53 -2.58 -0.23 -15.38
N LEU A 54 -3.46 0.45 -14.64
CA LEU A 54 -4.59 -0.16 -13.94
C LEU A 54 -5.92 -0.12 -14.70
N THR A 55 -6.01 0.65 -15.79
CA THR A 55 -7.27 0.82 -16.56
C THR A 55 -7.85 -0.51 -17.04
N PRO A 56 -7.07 -1.45 -17.62
CA PRO A 56 -7.61 -2.75 -18.04
C PRO A 56 -8.25 -3.51 -16.86
N LEU A 57 -7.52 -3.61 -15.74
CA LEU A 57 -7.98 -4.28 -14.52
C LEU A 57 -9.27 -3.64 -13.99
N VAL A 58 -9.31 -2.31 -13.86
CA VAL A 58 -10.48 -1.60 -13.34
C VAL A 58 -11.69 -1.78 -14.25
N GLY A 59 -11.50 -1.78 -15.57
CA GLY A 59 -12.57 -2.03 -16.53
C GLY A 59 -13.20 -3.41 -16.36
N GLU A 60 -12.39 -4.44 -16.18
CA GLU A 60 -12.84 -5.81 -15.91
C GLU A 60 -13.53 -5.93 -14.56
N LEU A 61 -12.91 -5.38 -13.50
CA LEU A 61 -13.47 -5.43 -12.15
C LEU A 61 -14.82 -4.72 -12.07
N ARG A 62 -14.98 -3.59 -12.75
CA ARG A 62 -16.27 -2.89 -12.77
C ARG A 62 -17.38 -3.77 -13.34
N LYS A 63 -17.10 -4.50 -14.43
CA LYS A 63 -18.06 -5.45 -15.03
C LYS A 63 -18.34 -6.64 -14.10
N LEU A 64 -17.30 -7.20 -13.49
CA LEU A 64 -17.43 -8.34 -12.56
C LEU A 64 -18.20 -7.96 -11.30
N MET A 65 -17.96 -6.76 -10.75
CA MET A 65 -18.65 -6.28 -9.55
C MET A 65 -20.11 -5.93 -9.83
N SER A 66 -20.46 -5.50 -11.05
CA SER A 66 -21.85 -5.16 -11.41
C SER A 66 -22.68 -6.38 -11.82
N HIS A 67 -22.11 -7.32 -12.57
CA HIS A 67 -22.85 -8.46 -13.11
C HIS A 67 -22.60 -9.77 -12.35
N GLY A 68 -21.57 -9.80 -11.49
CA GLY A 68 -21.05 -11.06 -10.95
C GLY A 68 -20.29 -11.88 -12.00
N MET A 69 -19.94 -13.09 -11.60
CA MET A 69 -19.28 -14.10 -12.45
C MET A 69 -20.20 -15.31 -12.58
N ASN A 70 -20.44 -15.79 -13.79
CA ASN A 70 -21.17 -17.04 -13.99
C ASN A 70 -20.26 -18.24 -13.73
N PHE A 71 -20.67 -19.14 -12.84
CA PHE A 71 -20.00 -20.40 -12.60
C PHE A 71 -21.04 -21.50 -12.44
N LYS A 72 -20.99 -22.49 -13.34
CA LYS A 72 -21.95 -23.62 -13.37
C LYS A 72 -23.42 -23.17 -13.37
N GLY A 73 -23.73 -22.10 -14.12
CA GLY A 73 -25.09 -21.56 -14.21
C GLY A 73 -25.53 -20.68 -13.02
N GLN A 74 -24.68 -20.53 -12.00
CA GLN A 74 -24.94 -19.63 -10.87
C GLN A 74 -24.16 -18.33 -11.04
N THR A 75 -24.83 -17.21 -10.77
CA THR A 75 -24.18 -15.89 -10.75
C THR A 75 -23.60 -15.64 -9.37
N ILE A 76 -22.28 -15.59 -9.29
CA ILE A 76 -21.54 -15.34 -8.05
C ILE A 76 -21.19 -13.86 -7.98
N ALA A 77 -21.69 -13.16 -6.95
CA ALA A 77 -21.33 -11.77 -6.71
C ALA A 77 -19.81 -11.64 -6.46
N VAL A 78 -19.17 -10.65 -7.07
CA VAL A 78 -17.75 -10.35 -6.91
C VAL A 78 -17.59 -9.01 -6.20
N SER A 79 -16.73 -8.95 -5.21
CA SER A 79 -16.35 -7.72 -4.52
C SER A 79 -14.84 -7.59 -4.40
N VAL A 80 -14.35 -6.36 -4.25
CA VAL A 80 -12.94 -6.06 -4.01
C VAL A 80 -12.79 -5.65 -2.57
N LYS A 81 -11.99 -6.40 -1.81
CA LYS A 81 -11.68 -6.13 -0.41
C LYS A 81 -10.57 -5.10 -0.29
N SER A 82 -9.45 -5.30 -1.00
CA SER A 82 -8.28 -4.43 -0.84
C SER A 82 -7.31 -4.45 -2.02
N PHE A 83 -6.54 -3.37 -2.15
CA PHE A 83 -5.28 -3.33 -2.87
C PHE A 83 -4.15 -3.22 -1.83
N VAL A 84 -3.49 -4.34 -1.58
CA VAL A 84 -2.37 -4.46 -0.65
C VAL A 84 -1.11 -4.02 -1.38
N CYS A 85 -0.42 -3.02 -0.85
CA CYS A 85 0.81 -2.49 -1.41
C CYS A 85 1.71 -2.02 -0.28
N ASP A 86 3.02 -2.05 -0.51
CA ASP A 86 3.97 -1.30 0.31
C ASP A 86 3.72 0.22 0.17
N ALA A 87 4.45 1.04 0.92
CA ALA A 87 4.15 2.48 0.95
C ALA A 87 4.41 3.20 -0.40
N PRO A 88 5.55 2.98 -1.10
CA PRO A 88 5.78 3.48 -2.45
C PRO A 88 4.75 3.02 -3.50
N ALA A 89 4.45 1.72 -3.59
CA ALA A 89 3.51 1.20 -4.57
C ALA A 89 2.08 1.68 -4.28
N ARG A 90 1.69 1.80 -3.00
CA ARG A 90 0.39 2.38 -2.61
C ARG A 90 0.28 3.84 -3.09
N SER A 91 1.32 4.63 -2.88
CA SER A 91 1.37 6.03 -3.34
C SER A 91 1.16 6.14 -4.85
N PHE A 92 1.82 5.26 -5.61
CA PHE A 92 1.67 5.17 -7.06
C PHE A 92 0.26 4.74 -7.48
N VAL A 93 -0.23 3.59 -7.00
CA VAL A 93 -1.55 3.01 -7.35
C VAL A 93 -2.71 3.96 -7.05
N TYR A 94 -2.64 4.67 -5.92
CA TYR A 94 -3.69 5.59 -5.48
C TYR A 94 -3.47 7.04 -5.94
N ASN A 95 -2.41 7.34 -6.71
CA ASN A 95 -2.03 8.70 -7.11
C ASN A 95 -2.01 9.69 -5.94
N MET A 96 -1.37 9.30 -4.84
CA MET A 96 -1.32 10.05 -3.59
C MET A 96 0.13 10.29 -3.16
N LYS A 97 0.37 11.31 -2.35
CA LYS A 97 1.67 11.66 -1.79
C LYS A 97 2.19 10.51 -0.93
N VAL A 98 3.48 10.21 -1.09
CA VAL A 98 4.17 9.19 -0.28
C VAL A 98 4.29 9.66 1.17
N TYR A 99 4.39 8.72 2.11
CA TYR A 99 4.43 9.00 3.56
C TYR A 99 5.55 9.96 4.01
N MET A 100 6.61 10.11 3.21
CA MET A 100 7.71 11.04 3.45
C MET A 100 7.39 12.49 3.11
N GLY A 101 6.26 12.80 2.48
CA GLY A 101 5.82 14.17 2.24
C GLY A 101 5.06 14.76 3.43
N TYR A 102 4.94 16.08 3.49
CA TYR A 102 4.23 16.78 4.58
C TYR A 102 2.75 16.36 4.69
N SER A 103 2.02 16.25 3.58
CA SER A 103 0.65 15.72 3.57
C SER A 103 0.62 14.24 3.18
N GLY A 104 1.53 13.41 3.69
CA GLY A 104 1.76 12.04 3.23
C GLY A 104 0.99 10.94 3.97
N CYS A 105 0.28 11.26 5.07
CA CYS A 105 -0.44 10.25 5.82
C CYS A 105 -1.63 9.70 5.01
N PRO A 106 -1.72 8.38 4.77
CA PRO A 106 -2.81 7.79 3.98
C PRO A 106 -4.12 7.62 4.75
N LYS A 107 -4.14 7.87 6.07
CA LYS A 107 -5.29 7.60 6.95
C LYS A 107 -5.89 8.84 7.60
N CYS A 108 -5.13 9.92 7.78
CA CYS A 108 -5.62 11.17 8.35
C CYS A 108 -5.00 12.38 7.64
N VAL A 109 -5.59 13.54 7.86
CA VAL A 109 -5.14 14.85 7.37
C VAL A 109 -4.07 15.42 8.32
N ALA A 110 -3.07 14.61 8.65
CA ALA A 110 -1.97 15.04 9.50
C ALA A 110 -0.93 15.76 8.66
N GLU A 111 -0.50 16.93 9.13
CA GLU A 111 0.62 17.67 8.55
C GLU A 111 1.93 17.18 9.17
N GLY A 112 2.87 16.82 8.31
CA GLY A 112 4.21 16.44 8.70
C GLY A 112 5.04 17.66 9.06
N ALA A 113 6.03 17.46 9.93
CA ALA A 113 7.06 18.43 10.24
C ALA A 113 8.42 17.85 9.88
N TYR A 114 9.32 18.67 9.33
CA TYR A 114 10.69 18.24 9.08
C TYR A 114 11.50 18.30 10.37
N SER A 115 12.13 17.20 10.75
CA SER A 115 12.97 17.10 11.95
C SER A 115 14.04 16.05 11.75
N ASN A 116 15.29 16.31 12.13
CA ASN A 116 16.38 15.33 12.08
C ASN A 116 16.47 14.57 10.74
N ASN A 117 16.52 15.32 9.64
CA ASN A 117 16.59 14.87 8.25
C ASN A 117 15.47 13.93 7.79
N ARG A 118 14.29 14.02 8.40
CA ARG A 118 13.12 13.24 7.99
C ARG A 118 11.83 14.03 8.24
N VAL A 119 10.78 13.71 7.50
CA VAL A 119 9.43 14.17 7.86
C VAL A 119 8.89 13.26 8.95
N VAL A 120 8.45 13.85 10.05
CA VAL A 120 7.76 13.20 11.16
C VAL A 120 6.34 13.73 11.26
N TYR A 121 5.45 12.97 11.86
CA TYR A 121 4.10 13.43 12.19
C TYR A 121 4.07 13.57 13.71
N PRO A 122 4.53 14.70 14.26
CA PRO A 122 4.55 14.92 15.70
C PRO A 122 3.09 14.95 16.15
N SER A 123 2.73 13.94 16.94
CA SER A 123 1.36 13.52 17.21
C SER A 123 0.39 14.65 17.55
N GLY A 124 -0.82 14.57 16.99
CA GLY A 124 -2.02 15.30 17.36
C GLY A 124 -3.27 14.52 16.90
N ILE A 125 -4.44 14.81 17.49
CA ILE A 125 -5.72 14.33 16.94
C ILE A 125 -5.89 15.00 15.58
N SER A 126 -6.05 14.20 14.53
CA SER A 126 -6.25 14.68 13.16
C SER A 126 -7.48 14.04 12.56
N THR A 127 -8.14 14.78 11.67
CA THR A 127 -9.32 14.31 10.93
C THR A 127 -8.98 13.08 10.11
N LEU A 128 -9.77 12.02 10.23
CA LEU A 128 -9.61 10.82 9.43
C LEU A 128 -9.98 11.09 7.97
N ARG A 129 -9.22 10.50 7.05
CA ARG A 129 -9.59 10.46 5.63
C ARG A 129 -10.77 9.52 5.45
N THR A 130 -11.69 9.92 4.60
CA THR A 130 -12.86 9.12 4.21
C THR A 130 -12.79 8.85 2.70
N ASP A 131 -13.50 7.83 2.25
CA ASP A 131 -13.69 7.58 0.81
C ASP A 131 -14.18 8.85 0.08
N ASN A 132 -15.14 9.54 0.70
CA ASN A 132 -15.70 10.76 0.15
C ASN A 132 -14.68 11.92 0.08
N SER A 133 -13.85 12.13 1.12
CA SER A 133 -12.77 13.14 1.04
C SER A 133 -11.74 12.79 -0.04
N PHE A 134 -11.41 11.51 -0.20
CA PHE A 134 -10.49 11.03 -1.24
C PHE A 134 -11.08 11.24 -2.64
N ARG A 135 -12.36 10.89 -2.84
CA ARG A 135 -13.05 11.03 -4.14
C ARG A 135 -13.24 12.49 -4.54
N ARG A 136 -13.51 13.37 -3.59
CA ARG A 136 -13.62 14.82 -3.83
C ARG A 136 -12.27 15.54 -3.84
N GLN A 137 -11.18 14.84 -3.50
CA GLN A 137 -9.84 15.39 -3.40
C GLN A 137 -9.76 16.65 -2.53
N THR A 138 -10.39 16.61 -1.36
CA THR A 138 -10.50 17.78 -0.46
C THR A 138 -9.16 18.21 0.15
N ASP A 139 -8.11 17.39 0.02
CA ASP A 139 -6.74 17.68 0.42
C ASP A 139 -5.83 17.65 -0.83
N PRO A 140 -5.68 18.78 -1.55
CA PRO A 140 -4.92 18.83 -2.79
C PRO A 140 -3.46 18.43 -2.62
N ASP A 141 -2.84 18.74 -1.48
CA ASP A 141 -1.44 18.42 -1.21
C ASP A 141 -1.20 16.93 -1.02
N TYR A 142 -2.22 16.16 -0.63
CA TYR A 142 -2.16 14.72 -0.54
C TYR A 142 -2.31 14.02 -1.90
N HIS A 143 -2.88 14.66 -2.91
CA HIS A 143 -3.16 14.02 -4.21
C HIS A 143 -2.16 14.44 -5.30
N HIS A 144 -1.60 13.47 -6.01
CA HIS A 144 -0.85 13.72 -7.25
C HIS A 144 -1.74 13.76 -8.48
N GLY A 145 -2.95 13.21 -8.39
CA GLY A 145 -3.92 13.19 -9.48
C GLY A 145 -5.14 12.35 -9.11
N VAL A 146 -6.05 12.20 -10.08
CA VAL A 146 -7.23 11.35 -9.93
C VAL A 146 -6.82 9.90 -10.18
N SER A 147 -6.98 9.01 -9.19
CA SER A 147 -6.78 7.56 -9.39
C SER A 147 -7.97 6.93 -10.12
N VAL A 148 -7.67 6.07 -11.10
CA VAL A 148 -8.65 5.24 -11.82
C VAL A 148 -9.41 4.29 -10.89
N LEU A 149 -8.87 3.97 -9.71
CA LEU A 149 -9.57 3.17 -8.69
C LEU A 149 -10.86 3.80 -8.18
N LYS A 150 -11.04 5.12 -8.33
CA LYS A 150 -12.30 5.82 -8.02
C LYS A 150 -13.47 5.31 -8.87
N LEU A 151 -13.21 4.66 -10.02
CA LEU A 151 -14.27 4.09 -10.85
C LEU A 151 -14.88 2.81 -10.26
N LEU A 152 -14.24 2.21 -9.26
CA LEU A 152 -14.77 1.04 -8.54
C LEU A 152 -15.63 1.48 -7.36
N PRO A 153 -16.70 0.73 -7.02
CA PRO A 153 -17.53 0.98 -5.84
C PRO A 153 -16.84 0.40 -4.58
N ILE A 154 -15.64 0.91 -4.27
CA ILE A 154 -14.87 0.56 -3.07
C ILE A 154 -14.57 1.81 -2.25
N ASP A 155 -14.31 1.63 -0.96
CA ASP A 155 -13.78 2.70 -0.11
C ASP A 155 -12.27 2.84 -0.36
N CYS A 156 -11.85 3.88 -1.08
CA CYS A 156 -10.45 4.06 -1.47
C CYS A 156 -9.49 4.24 -0.27
N VAL A 157 -10.00 4.60 0.91
CA VAL A 157 -9.18 4.73 2.13
C VAL A 157 -9.11 3.41 2.88
N ARG A 158 -10.23 2.71 3.05
CA ARG A 158 -10.31 1.45 3.80
C ARG A 158 -9.77 0.26 3.02
N SER A 159 -9.96 0.24 1.69
CA SER A 159 -9.42 -0.79 0.80
C SER A 159 -7.92 -0.67 0.53
N ALA A 160 -7.25 0.33 1.11
CA ALA A 160 -5.80 0.50 1.08
C ALA A 160 -5.17 0.16 2.45
N PRO A 161 -4.99 -1.12 2.82
CA PRO A 161 -4.37 -1.49 4.09
C PRO A 161 -2.93 -0.98 4.19
N LEU A 162 -2.49 -0.76 5.43
CA LEU A 162 -1.09 -0.51 5.72
C LEU A 162 -0.35 -1.84 5.83
N ASP A 163 0.78 -1.94 5.15
CA ASP A 163 1.62 -3.13 5.17
C ASP A 163 2.29 -3.28 6.55
N TYR A 164 1.92 -4.36 7.25
CA TYR A 164 2.45 -4.70 8.58
C TYR A 164 3.97 -4.92 8.57
N MET A 165 4.48 -5.62 7.55
CA MET A 165 5.89 -5.96 7.43
C MET A 165 6.73 -4.70 7.28
N HIS A 166 6.34 -3.78 6.39
CA HIS A 166 7.08 -2.56 6.13
C HIS A 166 6.89 -1.51 7.23
N LEU A 167 5.69 -1.39 7.79
CA LEU A 167 5.38 -0.37 8.80
C LEU A 167 5.90 -0.78 10.18
N LEU A 168 5.56 -1.97 10.66
CA LEU A 168 5.85 -2.40 12.02
C LEU A 168 7.15 -3.20 12.09
N CYS A 169 7.29 -4.29 11.35
CA CYS A 169 8.49 -5.15 11.47
C CYS A 169 9.77 -4.42 11.01
N LEU A 170 9.80 -3.94 9.77
CA LEU A 170 10.96 -3.30 9.17
C LEU A 170 11.06 -1.82 9.53
N GLY A 171 9.93 -1.16 9.81
CA GLY A 171 9.89 0.26 10.15
C GLY A 171 10.19 0.52 11.62
N VAL A 172 9.34 0.01 12.53
CA VAL A 172 9.45 0.27 13.97
C VAL A 172 10.38 -0.71 14.65
N THR A 173 10.11 -2.01 14.56
CA THR A 173 10.83 -3.04 15.32
C THR A 173 12.31 -3.07 14.97
N LYS A 174 12.66 -3.10 13.67
CA LYS A 174 14.06 -3.04 13.22
C LYS A 174 14.78 -1.78 13.71
N LYS A 175 14.10 -0.63 13.74
CA LYS A 175 14.68 0.64 14.21
C LYS A 175 14.94 0.60 15.72
N LEU A 176 13.99 0.11 16.51
CA LEU A 176 14.14 -0.06 17.95
C LEU A 176 15.29 -1.01 18.28
N LEU A 177 15.35 -2.18 17.63
CA LEU A 177 16.45 -3.12 17.79
C LEU A 177 17.81 -2.48 17.46
N SER A 178 17.88 -1.69 16.39
CA SER A 178 19.10 -0.99 16.00
C SER A 178 19.55 0.03 17.06
N LEU A 179 18.61 0.79 17.63
CA LEU A 179 18.87 1.76 18.71
C LEU A 179 19.30 1.06 20.01
N TRP A 180 18.58 0.00 20.40
CA TRP A 180 18.83 -0.72 21.64
C TRP A 180 20.13 -1.52 21.64
N LEU A 181 20.54 -2.07 20.50
CA LEU A 181 21.75 -2.89 20.41
C LEU A 181 23.01 -2.09 20.05
N GLY A 182 22.88 -1.03 19.24
CA GLY A 182 24.01 -0.30 18.68
C GLY A 182 23.86 1.22 18.64
N GLY A 183 22.77 1.78 19.18
CA GLY A 183 22.51 3.22 19.18
C GLY A 183 23.28 4.02 20.23
N PRO A 184 22.93 5.31 20.37
CA PRO A 184 23.46 6.20 21.41
C PRO A 184 23.29 5.63 22.84
N LEU A 185 24.21 5.97 23.75
CA LEU A 185 24.30 5.38 25.09
C LEU A 185 23.05 5.59 25.95
N ASP A 186 22.35 6.70 25.76
CA ASP A 186 21.13 7.09 26.47
C ASP A 186 19.91 6.20 26.13
N VAL A 187 19.91 5.54 24.97
CA VAL A 187 18.84 4.64 24.53
C VAL A 187 19.27 3.18 24.38
N ARG A 188 20.57 2.91 24.49
CA ARG A 188 21.16 1.59 24.24
C ARG A 188 21.05 0.70 25.48
N LEU A 189 20.61 -0.55 25.29
CA LEU A 189 20.46 -1.51 26.37
C LEU A 189 21.79 -2.00 26.92
N GLY A 190 21.82 -2.28 28.23
CA GLY A 190 22.94 -2.89 28.92
C GLY A 190 23.14 -4.37 28.56
N PRO A 191 24.31 -4.98 28.85
CA PRO A 191 24.60 -6.35 28.47
C PRO A 191 23.60 -7.40 28.97
N ALA A 192 23.01 -7.19 30.16
CA ALA A 192 22.03 -8.11 30.73
C ALA A 192 20.71 -8.11 29.94
N ASP A 193 20.17 -6.93 29.62
CA ASP A 193 18.91 -6.81 28.87
C ASP A 193 19.04 -7.31 27.43
N ARG A 194 20.24 -7.19 26.82
CA ARG A 194 20.49 -7.75 25.49
C ARG A 194 20.43 -9.28 25.46
N ARG A 195 20.88 -9.94 26.53
CA ARG A 195 20.77 -11.41 26.64
C ARG A 195 19.31 -11.85 26.68
N ARG A 196 18.46 -11.13 27.42
CA ARG A 196 17.01 -11.38 27.51
C ARG A 196 16.26 -11.21 26.18
N LEU A 197 16.77 -10.40 25.26
CA LEU A 197 16.20 -10.25 23.91
C LEU A 197 16.57 -11.39 22.95
N SER A 198 17.59 -12.18 23.30
CA SER A 198 18.11 -13.28 22.48
C SER A 198 17.56 -14.65 22.91
N GLU A 199 16.85 -14.68 24.05
CA GLU A 199 16.10 -15.83 24.58
C GLU A 199 14.68 -15.87 23.99
#